data_AF-A0A2N1I810-F1
#
_entry.id   AF-A0A2N1I810-F1
#
_cell.length_a   1.000
_cell.length_b   1.000
_cell.length_c   1.000
_cell.angle_alpha   90.00
_cell.angle_beta   90.00
_cell.angle_gamma   90.00
#
_symmetry.space_group_name_H-M   'P 1'
#
loop_
_entity.id
_entity.type
_entity.pdbx_description
1 polymer ?
#
loop_
_entity_poly.entity_id
_entity_poly.type
_entity_poly.pdbx_seq_one_letter_code
_entity_poly.pdbx_strand_id
1 'polypeptide(L)'
;MTKNTDSTTCEYHVASFVAYPILAQLDEVKQAITNIEGAEIHVTSAEGKIVFTMEGNSYRDIGTKMDIIRVHKGIINLSPVYHQILDETDNEKNEDQYTEL
;
A
#
# COMPACT_ATOMS: atom_id res chain seq x y z
N MET A 1 16.87 31.96 19.50
CA MET A 1 16.59 30.54 19.75
C MET A 1 15.22 30.24 19.17
N THR A 2 15.18 29.84 17.91
CA THR A 2 13.95 29.40 17.23
C THR A 2 13.60 28.02 17.78
N LYS A 3 12.40 27.88 18.34
CA LYS A 3 11.85 26.60 18.78
C LYS A 3 11.61 25.76 17.51
N ASN A 4 12.40 24.71 17.32
CA ASN A 4 12.09 23.64 16.38
C ASN A 4 10.89 22.88 16.96
N THR A 5 9.68 23.20 16.49
CA THR A 5 8.56 22.27 16.57
C THR A 5 8.76 21.25 15.46
N ASP A 6 9.55 20.21 15.74
CA ASP A 6 9.54 18.97 14.96
C ASP A 6 8.21 18.26 15.25
N SER A 7 7.12 18.77 14.69
CA SER A 7 5.89 18.01 14.51
C SER A 7 6.22 16.90 13.52
N THR A 8 6.64 15.74 14.03
CA THR A 8 6.87 14.56 13.20
C THR A 8 5.50 14.16 12.65
N THR A 9 5.21 14.57 11.42
CA THR A 9 4.00 14.18 10.70
C THR A 9 4.04 12.66 10.56
N CYS A 10 3.08 11.97 11.18
CA CYS A 10 2.94 10.53 11.02
C CYS A 10 2.20 10.28 9.69
N GLU A 11 2.95 10.23 8.59
CA GLU A 11 2.40 9.93 7.25
C GLU A 11 2.10 8.43 7.15
N TYR A 12 0.84 8.07 6.86
CA TYR A 12 0.44 6.69 6.60
C TYR A 12 0.11 6.50 5.13
N HIS A 13 0.74 5.52 4.48
CA HIS A 13 0.58 5.29 3.05
C HIS A 13 -0.20 4.01 2.80
N VAL A 14 -1.19 4.09 1.92
CA VAL A 14 -1.93 2.93 1.41
C VAL A 14 -1.81 2.93 -0.11
N ALA A 15 -1.33 1.84 -0.68
CA ALA A 15 -1.16 1.69 -2.12
C ALA A 15 -1.82 0.41 -2.64
N SER A 16 -2.53 0.53 -3.76
CA SER A 16 -3.18 -0.60 -4.45
C SER A 16 -2.32 -1.07 -5.60
N PHE A 17 -2.25 -2.38 -5.78
CA PHE A 17 -1.42 -3.03 -6.78
C PHE A 17 -2.18 -4.10 -7.54
N VAL A 18 -1.70 -4.33 -8.75
CA VAL A 18 -2.06 -5.48 -9.57
C VAL A 18 -0.79 -6.28 -9.85
N ALA A 19 -0.78 -7.55 -9.44
CA ALA A 19 0.26 -8.50 -9.82
C ALA A 19 -0.23 -9.44 -10.92
N TYR A 20 0.65 -9.71 -11.87
CA TYR A 20 0.51 -10.74 -12.89
C TYR A 20 1.57 -11.81 -12.64
N PRO A 21 1.23 -12.91 -11.95
CA PRO A 21 2.13 -14.02 -11.74
C PRO A 21 2.13 -14.99 -12.92
N ILE A 22 3.13 -15.86 -12.96
CA ILE A 22 3.09 -17.13 -13.68
C ILE A 22 2.04 -17.99 -12.99
N LEU A 23 1.01 -18.42 -13.72
CA LEU A 23 -0.15 -19.13 -13.16
C LEU A 23 0.23 -20.38 -12.34
N ALA A 24 1.25 -21.13 -12.78
CA ALA A 24 1.75 -22.30 -12.06
C ALA A 24 2.42 -21.99 -10.70
N GLN A 25 2.75 -20.72 -10.44
CA GLN A 25 3.34 -20.22 -9.18
C GLN A 25 2.38 -19.29 -8.43
N LEU A 26 1.09 -19.28 -8.80
CA LEU A 26 0.09 -18.37 -8.22
C LEU A 26 0.06 -18.43 -6.69
N ASP A 27 0.03 -19.64 -6.12
CA ASP A 27 -0.04 -19.80 -4.67
C ASP A 27 1.25 -19.36 -3.96
N GLU A 28 2.43 -19.62 -4.56
CA GLU A 28 3.71 -19.11 -4.03
C GLU A 28 3.75 -17.59 -4.02
N VAL A 29 3.27 -16.94 -5.09
CA VAL A 29 3.18 -15.48 -5.17
C VAL A 29 2.19 -14.93 -4.15
N LYS A 30 1.01 -15.55 -3.99
CA LYS A 30 0.03 -15.14 -2.98
C LYS A 30 0.61 -15.24 -1.56
N GLN A 31 1.36 -16.30 -1.28
CA GLN A 31 2.06 -16.44 0.00
C GLN A 31 3.12 -15.36 0.19
N ALA A 32 3.90 -15.04 -0.85
CA ALA A 32 4.89 -13.97 -0.79
C ALA A 32 4.24 -12.61 -0.51
N ILE A 33 3.11 -12.29 -1.15
CA ILE A 33 2.35 -11.06 -0.90
C ILE A 33 1.82 -11.03 0.53
N THR A 34 1.14 -12.09 0.98
CA THR A 34 0.54 -12.16 2.34
C THR A 34 1.56 -12.18 3.48
N ASN A 35 2.83 -12.52 3.19
CA ASN A 35 3.92 -12.42 4.15
C ASN A 35 4.46 -10.99 4.32
N ILE A 36 4.10 -10.05 3.44
CA ILE A 36 4.44 -8.64 3.60
C ILE A 36 3.51 -8.04 4.66
N GLU A 37 4.10 -7.48 5.71
CA GLU A 37 3.34 -6.77 6.74
C GLU A 37 2.54 -5.61 6.13
N GLY A 38 1.25 -5.55 6.45
CA GLY A 38 0.32 -4.54 5.91
C GLY A 38 -0.13 -4.81 4.47
N ALA A 39 0.12 -6.00 3.91
CA ALA A 39 -0.40 -6.39 2.61
C ALA A 39 -1.68 -7.22 2.71
N GLU A 40 -2.68 -6.92 1.88
CA GLU A 40 -3.96 -7.64 1.85
C GLU A 40 -4.39 -7.95 0.42
N ILE A 41 -4.66 -9.23 0.13
CA ILE A 41 -5.20 -9.66 -1.17
C ILE A 41 -6.72 -9.56 -1.16
N HIS A 42 -7.27 -8.79 -2.10
CA HIS A 42 -8.71 -8.57 -2.24
C HIS A 42 -9.34 -9.53 -3.25
N VAL A 43 -8.67 -9.74 -4.37
CA VAL A 43 -9.20 -10.52 -5.50
C VAL A 43 -8.09 -11.32 -6.17
N THR A 44 -8.40 -12.56 -6.53
CA THR A 44 -7.61 -13.34 -7.50
C THR A 44 -8.56 -13.81 -8.60
N SER A 45 -8.25 -13.48 -9.86
CA SER A 45 -9.07 -13.93 -10.99
C SER A 45 -8.70 -15.34 -11.46
N ALA A 46 -9.54 -15.95 -12.31
CA ALA A 46 -9.30 -17.29 -12.85
C ALA A 46 -8.04 -17.34 -13.72
N GLU A 47 -7.71 -16.25 -14.41
CA GLU A 47 -6.48 -16.09 -15.19
C GLU A 47 -5.25 -15.74 -14.34
N GLY A 48 -5.38 -15.68 -13.00
CA GLY A 48 -4.28 -15.54 -12.06
C GLY A 48 -3.90 -14.10 -11.72
N LYS A 49 -4.64 -13.09 -12.18
CA LYS A 49 -4.41 -11.69 -11.79
C LYS A 49 -4.73 -11.52 -10.30
N ILE A 50 -3.84 -10.85 -9.56
CA ILE A 50 -4.03 -10.57 -8.13
C ILE A 50 -4.19 -9.07 -7.93
N VAL A 51 -5.25 -8.67 -7.22
CA VAL A 51 -5.47 -7.29 -6.75
C VAL A 51 -5.25 -7.27 -5.24
N PHE A 52 -4.38 -6.38 -4.77
CA PHE A 52 -4.01 -6.30 -3.37
C PHE A 52 -3.64 -4.87 -2.96
N THR A 53 -3.66 -4.59 -1.67
CA THR A 53 -3.16 -3.34 -1.08
C THR A 53 -1.89 -3.60 -0.28
N MET A 54 -1.06 -2.58 -0.10
CA MET A 54 0.02 -2.55 0.88
C MET A 54 -0.03 -1.23 1.65
N GLU A 55 0.19 -1.33 2.95
CA GLU A 55 0.24 -0.20 3.87
C GLU A 55 1.68 0.02 4.34
N GLY A 56 2.03 1.25 4.71
CA GLY A 56 3.39 1.56 5.18
C GLY A 56 3.54 2.97 5.72
N ASN A 57 4.61 3.18 6.48
CA ASN A 57 4.83 4.44 7.22
C ASN A 57 5.63 5.48 6.41
N SER A 58 5.92 5.20 5.14
CA SER A 58 6.53 6.16 4.22
C SER A 58 6.41 5.66 2.77
N TYR A 59 6.60 6.55 1.81
CA TYR A 59 6.77 6.17 0.39
C TYR A 59 7.93 5.17 0.20
N ARG A 60 9.01 5.32 0.96
CA ARG A 60 10.18 4.42 0.93
C ARG A 60 9.83 3.01 1.41
N ASP A 61 8.99 2.90 2.43
CA ASP A 61 8.53 1.63 2.97
C ASP A 61 7.72 0.86 1.92
N ILE A 62 6.73 1.52 1.30
CA ILE A 62 5.96 0.95 0.17
C ILE A 62 6.89 0.51 -0.97
N GLY A 63 7.86 1.34 -1.34
CA GLY A 63 8.84 1.01 -2.38
C GLY A 63 9.66 -0.26 -2.04
N THR A 64 10.10 -0.39 -0.79
CA THR A 64 10.86 -1.55 -0.31
C THR A 64 10.01 -2.82 -0.35
N LYS A 65 8.76 -2.74 0.13
CA LYS A 65 7.79 -3.84 0.08
C LYS A 65 7.50 -4.27 -1.37
N MET A 66 7.34 -3.30 -2.27
CA MET A 66 7.15 -3.54 -3.70
C MET A 66 8.34 -4.27 -4.32
N ASP A 67 9.57 -3.89 -3.97
CA ASP A 67 10.78 -4.51 -4.52
C ASP A 67 10.91 -5.98 -4.10
N ILE A 68 10.53 -6.34 -2.86
CA ILE A 68 10.50 -7.73 -2.40
C ILE A 68 9.60 -8.59 -3.30
N ILE A 69 8.43 -8.09 -3.67
CA ILE A 69 7.49 -8.80 -4.55
C ILE A 69 8.02 -8.85 -5.99
N ARG A 70 8.56 -7.73 -6.52
CA ARG A 70 9.05 -7.66 -7.90
C ARG A 70 10.12 -8.69 -8.24
N VAL A 71 10.98 -9.02 -7.30
CA VAL A 71 12.07 -9.99 -7.52
C VAL A 71 11.66 -11.45 -7.34
N HIS A 72 10.41 -11.70 -6.94
CA HIS A 72 9.90 -13.06 -6.83
C HIS A 72 9.86 -13.73 -8.21
N LYS A 73 10.49 -14.92 -8.35
CA LYS A 73 10.60 -15.69 -9.62
C LYS A 73 9.27 -15.93 -10.35
N GLY A 74 8.16 -15.92 -9.62
CA GLY A 74 6.82 -16.13 -10.13
C GLY A 74 6.14 -14.86 -10.65
N ILE A 75 6.73 -13.67 -10.52
CA ILE A 75 6.12 -12.41 -10.97
C ILE A 75 6.55 -12.08 -12.40
N ILE A 76 5.58 -11.83 -13.27
CA ILE A 76 5.79 -11.29 -14.63
C ILE A 76 5.72 -9.76 -14.59
N ASN A 77 4.73 -9.23 -13.86
CA ASN A 77 4.53 -7.79 -13.71
C ASN A 77 3.92 -7.49 -12.34
N LEU A 78 4.35 -6.37 -11.76
CA LEU A 78 3.70 -5.71 -10.64
C LEU A 78 3.47 -4.23 -10.97
N SER A 79 2.21 -3.79 -10.95
CA SER A 79 1.80 -2.44 -11.32
C SER A 79 1.05 -1.76 -10.17
N PRO A 80 1.52 -0.60 -9.67
CA PRO A 80 0.71 0.24 -8.78
C PRO A 80 -0.47 0.83 -9.55
N VAL A 81 -1.62 0.97 -8.87
CA VAL A 81 -2.87 1.49 -9.45
C VAL A 81 -3.29 2.78 -8.75
N TYR A 82 -3.18 2.80 -7.43
CA TYR A 82 -3.60 3.92 -6.60
C TYR A 82 -2.66 4.05 -5.40
N HIS A 83 -2.49 5.26 -4.91
CA HIS A 83 -1.70 5.56 -3.71
C HIS A 83 -2.32 6.75 -2.98
N GLN A 84 -2.54 6.58 -1.68
CA GLN A 84 -3.05 7.60 -0.78
C GLN A 84 -2.06 7.79 0.37
N ILE A 85 -1.92 9.04 0.79
CA ILE A 85 -1.24 9.44 2.01
C ILE A 85 -2.33 9.92 2.98
N LEU A 86 -2.30 9.41 4.21
CA LEU A 86 -3.17 9.78 5.30
C LEU A 86 -2.29 10.51 6.31
N ASP A 87 -2.49 11.81 6.43
CA ASP A 87 -1.83 12.65 7.42
C ASP A 87 -2.85 13.00 8.51
N GLU A 88 -2.47 12.84 9.79
CA GLU A 88 -3.37 13.15 10.91
C GLU A 88 -3.87 14.61 10.89
N THR A 89 -3.13 15.52 10.24
CA THR A 89 -3.51 16.93 10.04
C THR A 89 -4.64 17.17 9.05
N ASP A 90 -5.01 16.18 8.22
CA ASP A 90 -6.13 16.32 7.27
C ASP A 90 -7.50 16.02 7.91
N ASN A 91 -7.54 15.42 9.10
CA ASN A 91 -8.78 15.16 9.82
C ASN A 91 -9.37 16.42 10.49
N GLU A 92 -8.56 17.44 10.80
CA GLU A 92 -9.03 18.67 11.45
C GLU A 92 -9.80 19.62 10.51
N LYS A 93 -9.77 19.41 9.19
CA LYS A 93 -10.44 20.31 8.22
C LYS A 93 -11.89 19.96 7.89
N ASN A 94 -12.43 18.86 8.42
CA ASN A 94 -13.76 18.36 8.07
C ASN A 94 -14.81 18.49 9.20
N GLU A 95 -14.41 18.89 10.42
CA GLU A 95 -15.36 19.05 11.54
C GLU A 95 -16.08 20.41 11.55
N ASP A 96 -15.58 21.43 10.84
CA ASP A 96 -16.17 22.78 10.83
C ASP A 96 -17.38 22.96 9.88
N GLN A 97 -17.81 21.91 9.15
CA GLN A 97 -18.93 22.01 8.19
C GLN A 97 -20.28 21.46 8.68
N TYR A 98 -20.41 21.01 9.93
CA TYR A 98 -21.69 20.48 10.47
C TYR A 98 -22.28 21.27 11.64
N THR A 99 -21.93 22.55 11.79
CA THR A 99 -22.53 23.45 12.80
C THR A 99 -23.27 24.62 12.17
N GLU A 100 -24.26 24.36 11.31
CA GLU A 100 -25.37 25.30 11.11
C GLU A 100 -26.61 24.58 10.55
N LEU A 101 -27.46 24.08 11.46
CA LEU A 101 -28.90 23.86 11.27
C LEU A 101 -29.63 24.18 12.58
#